data_AF-A0A4Y2D8K5-F1
#
_entry.id   AF-A0A4Y2D8K5-F1
#
_cell.length_a   1.000
_cell.length_b   1.000
_cell.length_c   1.000
_cell.angle_alpha   90.00
_cell.angle_beta   90.00
_cell.angle_gamma   90.00
#
_symmetry.space_group_name_H-M   'P 1'
#
loop_
_entity.id
_entity.type
_entity.pdbx_description
1 polymer ?
#
loop_
_entity_poly.entity_id
_entity_poly.type
_entity_poly.pdbx_seq_one_letter_code
_entity_poly.pdbx_strand_id
1 'polypeptide(L)'
;MARLDLKSYNIKVSRGLWKKYGDKRVIDTPITEIGFAGIAVGAAFNYINKCSKHPDWDPPLHVVAKTEFIKFRIWAGHANLYTDILGNIQLDNNISIKNIPSSSKFIILNENISNADFEVYTDGSRIEDETGFAVCIFQENNNIENHLYKLKSHNSIFQAELAAIHCAANWAASKNVSINIHTDSLSSIAAIKSASARSSFVNNIKQDLVKIKHLVGLSWVKAHVGIQGNELADQQAKLATTTGVDTIIPAPRSYVKRLLNKLMIKEWNNYWRQYNSTSGARVREYLEHTPLCVSVGRWAMQIIIPLAARSPKNFI
;
A
#
# COMPACT_ATOMS: atom_id res chain seq x y z
N MET A 1 -33.18 -29.46 10.58
CA MET A 1 -33.80 -28.13 10.29
C MET A 1 -34.23 -27.54 11.63
N ALA A 2 -33.94 -26.30 12.04
CA ALA A 2 -33.57 -25.11 11.31
C ALA A 2 -32.77 -24.08 12.17
N ARG A 3 -31.77 -23.48 11.51
CA ARG A 3 -31.43 -22.04 11.44
C ARG A 3 -31.32 -21.18 12.71
N LEU A 4 -30.06 -20.80 12.97
CA LEU A 4 -29.63 -19.52 13.56
C LEU A 4 -29.94 -18.36 12.62
N ASP A 5 -30.47 -17.24 13.13
CA ASP A 5 -30.51 -15.96 12.43
C ASP A 5 -30.17 -14.78 13.37
N LEU A 6 -29.10 -14.08 13.01
CA LEU A 6 -28.52 -12.90 13.65
C LEU A 6 -29.14 -11.62 13.09
N LYS A 7 -30.11 -11.00 13.77
CA LYS A 7 -30.53 -9.60 13.47
C LYS A 7 -31.15 -8.91 14.69
N SER A 8 -30.37 -8.16 15.50
CA SER A 8 -30.96 -7.19 16.45
C SER A 8 -30.00 -6.26 17.21
N TYR A 9 -28.94 -5.70 16.62
CA TYR A 9 -28.24 -4.57 17.29
C TYR A 9 -27.65 -3.58 16.29
N ASN A 10 -28.49 -2.77 15.61
CA ASN A 10 -28.03 -1.49 15.01
C ASN A 10 -29.17 -0.61 14.43
N ILE A 11 -30.21 -0.25 15.20
CA ILE A 11 -31.07 0.91 14.85
C ILE A 11 -31.62 1.52 16.14
N LYS A 12 -30.93 2.50 16.76
CA LYS A 12 -31.54 3.28 17.85
C LYS A 12 -31.12 4.74 18.00
N VAL A 13 -30.25 5.30 17.15
CA VAL A 13 -29.71 6.66 17.38
C VAL A 13 -30.29 7.76 16.47
N SER A 14 -31.19 7.45 15.53
CA SER A 14 -31.76 8.45 14.60
C SER A 14 -33.29 8.56 14.59
N ARG A 15 -34.00 7.78 15.42
CA ARG A 15 -35.46 7.74 15.44
C ARG A 15 -36.01 9.00 16.11
N GLY A 16 -36.69 9.87 15.35
CA GLY A 16 -37.42 11.04 15.87
C GLY A 16 -36.77 12.42 15.64
N LEU A 17 -35.52 12.48 15.16
CA LEU A 17 -34.82 13.75 14.95
C LEU A 17 -35.40 14.61 13.82
N TRP A 18 -36.07 14.00 12.83
CA TRP A 18 -36.76 14.74 11.76
C TRP A 18 -37.95 15.53 12.29
N LYS A 19 -38.73 14.91 13.19
CA LYS A 19 -39.89 15.53 13.82
C LYS A 19 -39.52 16.72 14.71
N LYS A 20 -38.28 16.78 15.20
CA LYS A 20 -37.80 17.80 16.16
C LYS A 20 -37.16 19.03 15.51
N TYR A 21 -36.55 18.90 14.32
CA TYR A 21 -35.68 19.95 13.77
C TYR A 21 -36.00 20.40 12.33
N GLY A 22 -36.99 19.78 11.65
CA GLY A 22 -37.44 20.20 10.32
C GLY A 22 -36.34 20.20 9.23
N ASP A 23 -36.64 20.86 8.11
CA ASP A 23 -35.81 20.87 6.90
C ASP A 23 -34.63 21.86 6.96
N LYS A 24 -34.50 22.64 8.03
CA LYS A 24 -33.37 23.58 8.25
C LYS A 24 -32.13 22.94 8.87
N ARG A 25 -31.96 21.63 8.75
CA ARG A 25 -30.71 20.98 9.17
C ARG A 25 -29.75 21.01 8.00
N VAL A 26 -28.80 21.94 8.07
CA VAL A 26 -27.37 21.82 7.73
C VAL A 26 -26.85 23.25 7.60
N ILE A 27 -26.36 23.81 8.71
CA ILE A 27 -25.15 24.61 8.63
C ILE A 27 -24.06 23.59 8.93
N ASP A 28 -23.38 23.12 7.89
CA ASP A 28 -22.21 22.27 8.03
C ASP A 28 -21.20 23.03 8.87
N THR A 29 -21.11 22.68 10.15
CA THR A 29 -19.82 22.84 10.83
C THR A 29 -18.89 21.89 10.12
N PRO A 30 -17.76 22.36 9.58
CA PRO A 30 -16.88 21.48 8.85
C PRO A 30 -16.48 20.34 9.79
N ILE A 31 -16.39 19.11 9.26
CA ILE A 31 -15.75 18.00 9.95
C ILE A 31 -14.25 18.33 10.00
N THR A 32 -13.91 19.30 10.83
CA THR A 32 -12.58 19.83 11.09
C THR A 32 -12.29 19.52 12.54
N GLU A 33 -11.24 18.76 12.76
CA GLU A 33 -10.64 18.42 14.05
C GLU A 33 -11.50 17.65 15.06
N ILE A 34 -12.76 18.02 15.35
CA ILE A 34 -13.60 17.40 16.38
C ILE A 34 -13.98 15.95 16.01
N GLY A 35 -14.27 15.70 14.73
CA GLY A 35 -14.53 14.33 14.24
C GLY A 35 -13.29 13.44 14.32
N PHE A 36 -12.11 14.00 14.09
CA PHE A 36 -10.83 13.30 14.23
C PHE A 36 -10.42 13.13 15.69
N ALA A 37 -10.71 14.11 16.55
CA ALA A 37 -10.56 14.02 17.99
C ALA A 37 -11.45 12.89 18.55
N GLY A 38 -12.69 12.76 18.09
CA GLY A 38 -13.56 11.64 18.46
C GLY A 38 -13.00 10.26 18.04
N ILE A 39 -12.38 10.16 16.86
CA ILE A 39 -11.72 8.93 16.39
C ILE A 39 -10.43 8.65 17.19
N ALA A 40 -9.63 9.67 17.47
CA ALA A 40 -8.42 9.56 18.29
C ALA A 40 -8.76 9.16 19.73
N VAL A 41 -9.82 9.74 20.31
CA VAL A 41 -10.36 9.37 21.61
C VAL A 41 -10.90 7.93 21.60
N GLY A 42 -11.60 7.52 20.54
CA GLY A 42 -12.08 6.13 20.39
C GLY A 42 -10.95 5.11 20.26
N ALA A 43 -9.90 5.42 19.49
CA ALA A 43 -8.69 4.60 19.38
C ALA A 43 -7.92 4.57 20.72
N ALA A 44 -7.84 5.69 21.42
CA ALA A 44 -7.26 5.82 22.75
C ALA A 44 -8.03 4.99 23.79
N PHE A 45 -9.36 5.03 23.80
CA PHE A 45 -10.18 4.26 24.72
C PHE A 45 -10.06 2.74 24.48
N ASN A 46 -9.99 2.33 23.21
CA ASN A 46 -9.78 0.92 22.85
C ASN A 46 -8.35 0.44 23.17
N TYR A 47 -7.36 1.32 23.02
CA TYR A 47 -5.99 1.11 23.47
C TYR A 47 -5.93 0.94 25.00
N ILE A 48 -6.52 1.86 25.77
CA ILE A 48 -6.60 1.81 27.24
C ILE A 48 -7.29 0.52 27.72
N ASN A 49 -8.40 0.10 27.08
CA ASN A 49 -9.11 -1.13 27.43
C ASN A 49 -8.29 -2.42 27.18
N LYS A 50 -7.29 -2.38 26.29
CA LYS A 50 -6.39 -3.52 26.03
C LYS A 50 -5.13 -3.48 26.91
N CYS A 51 -4.55 -2.30 27.12
CA CYS A 51 -3.41 -2.12 28.02
C CYS A 51 -3.76 -2.47 29.46
N SER A 52 -5.03 -2.46 29.87
CA SER A 52 -5.43 -2.90 31.22
C SER A 52 -5.10 -4.37 31.52
N LYS A 53 -4.83 -5.19 30.49
CA LYS A 53 -4.42 -6.59 30.66
C LYS A 53 -2.91 -6.77 30.84
N HIS A 54 -2.08 -5.96 30.16
CA HIS A 54 -0.61 -5.98 30.26
C HIS A 54 -0.01 -4.59 29.92
N PRO A 55 -0.04 -3.63 30.86
CA PRO A 55 0.27 -2.21 30.57
C PRO A 55 1.74 -1.94 30.22
N ASP A 56 2.64 -2.86 30.56
CA ASP A 56 4.09 -2.71 30.35
C ASP A 56 4.56 -3.13 28.93
N TRP A 57 3.65 -3.65 28.09
CA TRP A 57 3.98 -4.28 26.79
C TRP A 57 3.57 -3.47 25.56
N ASP A 58 2.86 -2.34 25.75
CA ASP A 58 2.35 -1.51 24.66
C ASP A 58 2.98 -0.09 24.67
N PRO A 59 3.21 0.54 23.49
CA PRO A 59 3.81 1.87 23.39
C PRO A 59 2.91 2.97 23.95
N PRO A 60 3.42 3.91 24.78
CA PRO A 60 2.59 4.93 25.42
C PRO A 60 1.62 5.62 24.47
N LEU A 61 0.37 5.82 24.90
CA LEU A 61 -0.71 6.33 24.05
C LEU A 61 -0.34 7.63 23.32
N HIS A 62 0.37 8.54 23.97
CA HIS A 62 0.79 9.81 23.37
C HIS A 62 1.79 9.59 22.21
N VAL A 63 2.66 8.58 22.28
CA VAL A 63 3.61 8.19 21.22
C VAL A 63 2.86 7.64 20.01
N VAL A 64 1.87 6.77 20.25
CA VAL A 64 1.00 6.22 19.20
C VAL A 64 0.16 7.31 18.55
N ALA A 65 -0.47 8.18 19.35
CA ALA A 65 -1.30 9.28 18.86
C ALA A 65 -0.50 10.27 18.00
N LYS A 66 0.71 10.65 18.44
CA LYS A 66 1.63 11.50 17.68
C LYS A 66 1.99 10.87 16.32
N THR A 67 2.33 9.58 16.31
CA THR A 67 2.69 8.85 15.09
C THR A 67 1.53 8.79 14.09
N GLU A 68 0.33 8.47 14.58
CA GLU A 68 -0.89 8.42 13.76
C GLU A 68 -1.28 9.80 13.21
N PHE A 69 -1.09 10.86 14.01
CA PHE A 69 -1.33 12.24 13.58
C PHE A 69 -0.37 12.67 12.45
N ILE A 70 0.93 12.42 12.59
CA ILE A 70 1.93 12.72 11.55
C ILE A 70 1.58 11.97 10.26
N LYS A 71 1.27 10.67 10.36
CA LYS A 71 0.85 9.85 9.22
C LYS A 71 -0.35 10.44 8.49
N PHE A 72 -1.37 10.87 9.23
CA PHE A 72 -2.56 11.51 8.66
C PHE A 72 -2.20 12.81 7.94
N ARG A 73 -1.39 13.68 8.57
CA ARG A 73 -0.98 14.96 7.97
C ARG A 73 -0.21 14.77 6.66
N ILE A 74 0.71 13.79 6.60
CA ILE A 74 1.40 13.43 5.37
C ILE A 74 0.39 12.98 4.30
N TRP A 75 -0.59 12.15 4.66
CA TRP A 75 -1.62 11.68 3.71
C TRP A 75 -2.58 12.77 3.24
N ALA A 76 -2.79 13.80 4.05
CA ALA A 76 -3.58 14.98 3.72
C ALA A 76 -2.81 16.00 2.86
N GLY A 77 -1.59 15.66 2.39
CA GLY A 77 -0.81 16.49 1.48
C GLY A 77 0.19 17.42 2.15
N HIS A 78 0.38 17.33 3.46
CA HIS A 78 1.33 18.16 4.21
C HIS A 78 2.70 17.48 4.37
N ALA A 79 3.14 16.66 3.41
CA ALA A 79 4.41 15.94 3.49
C ALA A 79 5.62 16.88 3.60
N ASN A 80 5.54 18.06 2.98
CA ASN A 80 6.55 19.11 3.02
C ASN A 80 6.81 19.69 4.43
N LEU A 81 5.89 19.51 5.38
CA LEU A 81 6.08 19.91 6.78
C LEU A 81 6.89 18.88 7.59
N TYR A 82 7.22 17.73 7.01
CA TYR A 82 7.89 16.61 7.68
C TYR A 82 9.15 16.17 6.91
N THR A 83 9.86 17.11 6.28
CA THR A 83 11.11 16.85 5.52
C THR A 83 12.25 16.36 6.42
N ASP A 84 12.25 16.74 7.69
CA ASP A 84 13.08 16.22 8.76
C ASP A 84 12.89 14.70 9.00
N ILE A 85 11.69 14.18 8.72
CA ILE A 85 11.38 12.75 8.80
C ILE A 85 11.58 12.08 7.44
N LEU A 86 10.99 12.63 6.38
CA LEU A 86 10.89 12.00 5.07
C LEU A 86 12.10 12.24 4.17
N GLY A 87 12.92 13.25 4.46
CA GLY A 87 13.88 13.79 3.52
C GLY A 87 13.24 14.40 2.27
N ASN A 88 14.04 14.58 1.22
CA ASN A 88 13.60 15.07 -0.08
C ASN A 88 13.06 13.94 -0.98
N ILE A 89 12.23 13.04 -0.42
CA ILE A 89 11.70 11.89 -1.15
C ILE A 89 10.38 12.24 -1.82
N GLN A 90 10.28 11.96 -3.12
CA GLN A 90 9.02 12.06 -3.86
C GLN A 90 8.09 10.91 -3.48
N LEU A 91 6.94 11.21 -2.89
CA LEU A 91 5.94 10.22 -2.50
C LEU A 91 4.93 9.94 -3.62
N ASP A 92 4.42 8.72 -3.66
CA ASP A 92 3.25 8.37 -4.48
C ASP A 92 1.98 8.98 -3.88
N ASN A 93 1.21 9.62 -4.74
CA ASN A 93 -0.01 10.32 -4.36
C ASN A 93 -1.23 9.44 -4.55
N ASN A 94 -2.25 9.60 -3.71
CA ASN A 94 -3.52 8.94 -3.95
C ASN A 94 -4.46 9.85 -4.74
N ILE A 95 -5.06 9.27 -5.76
CA ILE A 95 -6.13 9.90 -6.54
C ILE A 95 -7.47 9.47 -5.93
N SER A 96 -8.41 10.41 -5.88
CA SER A 96 -9.81 10.10 -5.58
C SER A 96 -10.38 9.20 -6.67
N ILE A 97 -11.02 8.08 -6.31
CA ILE A 97 -11.63 7.14 -7.27
C ILE A 97 -12.66 7.85 -8.19
N LYS A 98 -13.25 8.93 -7.71
CA LYS A 98 -14.21 9.77 -8.45
C LYS A 98 -13.55 10.50 -9.61
N ASN A 99 -12.26 10.82 -9.48
CA ASN A 99 -11.46 11.56 -10.45
C ASN A 99 -10.79 10.62 -11.47
N ILE A 100 -10.90 9.31 -11.29
CA ILE A 100 -10.37 8.32 -12.25
C ILE A 100 -11.39 8.19 -13.41
N PRO A 101 -11.00 8.44 -14.67
CA PRO A 101 -11.88 8.28 -15.82
C PRO A 101 -12.46 6.87 -15.90
N SER A 102 -13.75 6.74 -16.19
CA SER A 102 -14.42 5.43 -16.24
C SER A 102 -13.78 4.45 -17.22
N SER A 103 -13.26 4.94 -18.35
CA SER A 103 -12.51 4.16 -19.35
C SER A 103 -11.19 3.56 -18.83
N SER A 104 -10.64 4.12 -17.76
CA SER A 104 -9.39 3.65 -17.12
C SER A 104 -9.62 2.86 -15.82
N LYS A 105 -10.87 2.80 -15.34
CA LYS A 105 -11.22 2.03 -14.13
C LYS A 105 -11.08 0.54 -14.38
N PHE A 106 -11.76 0.04 -15.42
CA PHE A 106 -11.73 -1.36 -15.78
C PHE A 106 -10.81 -1.54 -16.98
N ILE A 107 -9.73 -2.29 -16.74
CA ILE A 107 -8.84 -2.71 -17.82
C ILE A 107 -9.11 -4.18 -18.07
N ILE A 108 -9.43 -4.48 -19.32
CA ILE A 108 -9.48 -5.84 -19.85
C ILE A 108 -8.25 -5.96 -20.74
N LEU A 109 -7.23 -6.64 -20.22
CA LEU A 109 -6.09 -7.11 -21.00
C LEU A 109 -6.37 -8.55 -21.42
N ASN A 110 -5.97 -8.90 -22.63
CA ASN A 110 -5.95 -10.30 -23.04
C ASN A 110 -4.94 -11.05 -22.19
N GLU A 111 -5.24 -12.30 -21.84
CA GLU A 111 -4.28 -13.12 -21.10
C GLU A 111 -3.06 -13.42 -21.96
N ASN A 112 -3.28 -13.75 -23.23
CA ASN A 112 -2.24 -13.90 -24.25
C ASN A 112 -2.72 -13.34 -25.59
N ILE A 113 -1.77 -12.89 -26.40
CA ILE A 113 -1.93 -12.57 -27.82
C ILE A 113 -1.46 -13.79 -28.61
N SER A 114 -2.31 -14.28 -29.52
CA SER A 114 -1.97 -15.36 -30.44
C SER A 114 -0.86 -14.92 -31.38
N ASN A 115 0.17 -15.76 -31.55
CA ASN A 115 1.34 -15.47 -32.39
C ASN A 115 2.04 -14.15 -32.02
N ALA A 116 2.21 -13.90 -30.72
CA ALA A 116 3.02 -12.77 -30.26
C ALA A 116 4.47 -12.89 -30.76
N ASP A 117 5.11 -11.76 -31.03
CA ASP A 117 6.49 -11.72 -31.52
C ASP A 117 7.49 -12.19 -30.44
N PHE A 118 7.19 -11.90 -29.17
CA PHE A 118 8.05 -12.26 -28.04
C PHE A 118 7.27 -12.73 -26.81
N GLU A 119 7.92 -13.61 -26.06
CA GLU A 119 7.50 -14.03 -24.71
C GLU A 119 8.37 -13.28 -23.70
N VAL A 120 7.74 -12.63 -22.72
CA VAL A 120 8.44 -11.76 -21.77
C VAL A 120 8.14 -12.21 -20.35
N TYR A 121 9.18 -12.48 -19.58
CA TYR A 121 9.06 -12.83 -18.17
C TYR A 121 9.54 -11.67 -17.30
N THR A 122 8.81 -11.40 -16.24
CA THR A 122 9.06 -10.26 -15.36
C THR A 122 9.08 -10.70 -13.91
N ASP A 123 9.97 -10.11 -13.13
CA ASP A 123 10.04 -10.36 -11.70
C ASP A 123 10.58 -9.13 -10.95
N GLY A 124 10.12 -8.96 -9.71
CA GLY A 124 10.64 -7.98 -8.77
C GLY A 124 11.32 -8.67 -7.60
N SER A 125 12.46 -8.15 -7.15
CA SER A 125 13.17 -8.67 -5.98
C SER A 125 13.47 -7.60 -4.96
N ARG A 126 13.46 -8.00 -3.69
CA ARG A 126 13.95 -7.20 -2.57
C ARG A 126 14.80 -8.07 -1.66
N ILE A 127 16.06 -7.69 -1.52
CA ILE A 127 17.02 -8.32 -0.62
C ILE A 127 17.44 -7.25 0.37
N GLU A 128 17.16 -7.50 1.65
CA GLU A 128 17.35 -6.52 2.73
C GLU A 128 16.61 -5.19 2.42
N ASP A 129 17.38 -4.11 2.28
CA ASP A 129 16.88 -2.79 1.91
C ASP A 129 17.08 -2.43 0.44
N GLU A 130 17.69 -3.30 -0.36
CA GLU A 130 17.88 -3.10 -1.80
C GLU A 130 16.72 -3.72 -2.59
N THR A 131 16.24 -3.01 -3.61
CA THR A 131 15.10 -3.44 -4.42
C THR A 131 15.45 -3.29 -5.89
N GLY A 132 15.08 -4.27 -6.70
CA GLY A 132 15.33 -4.26 -8.13
C GLY A 132 14.26 -5.06 -8.87
N PHE A 133 14.21 -4.92 -10.18
CA PHE A 133 13.33 -5.71 -11.02
C PHE A 133 14.02 -6.05 -12.33
N ALA A 134 13.53 -7.09 -12.99
CA ALA A 134 14.04 -7.53 -14.27
C ALA A 134 12.93 -7.82 -15.28
N VAL A 135 13.30 -7.67 -16.55
CA VAL A 135 12.49 -8.04 -17.71
C VAL A 135 13.36 -8.92 -18.60
N CYS A 136 12.94 -10.17 -18.82
CA CYS A 136 13.64 -11.15 -19.64
C CYS A 136 12.83 -11.45 -20.90
N ILE A 137 13.44 -11.22 -22.06
CA ILE A 137 12.77 -11.26 -23.36
C ILE A 137 13.22 -12.51 -24.11
N PHE A 138 12.24 -13.26 -24.62
CA PHE A 138 12.44 -14.51 -25.31
C PHE A 138 11.84 -14.46 -26.72
N GLN A 139 12.58 -15.02 -27.67
CA GLN A 139 12.11 -15.30 -29.03
C GLN A 139 12.38 -16.77 -29.32
N GLU A 140 11.36 -17.51 -29.76
CA GLU A 140 11.48 -18.95 -30.06
C GLU A 140 12.12 -19.75 -28.91
N ASN A 141 11.73 -19.47 -27.65
CA ASN A 141 12.28 -20.06 -26.41
C ASN A 141 13.75 -19.74 -26.09
N ASN A 142 14.42 -18.90 -26.88
CA ASN A 142 15.76 -18.41 -26.58
C ASN A 142 15.69 -17.06 -25.89
N ASN A 143 16.43 -16.88 -24.80
CA ASN A 143 16.59 -15.58 -24.17
C ASN A 143 17.46 -14.68 -25.05
N ILE A 144 16.93 -13.53 -25.48
CA ILE A 144 17.61 -12.63 -26.42
C ILE A 144 18.08 -11.33 -25.77
N GLU A 145 17.37 -10.85 -24.75
CA GLU A 145 17.59 -9.54 -24.15
C GLU A 145 17.08 -9.55 -22.70
N ASN A 146 17.84 -8.94 -21.79
CA ASN A 146 17.45 -8.79 -20.38
C ASN A 146 17.66 -7.33 -19.94
N HIS A 147 16.68 -6.79 -19.24
CA HIS A 147 16.77 -5.46 -18.64
C HIS A 147 16.70 -5.55 -17.13
N LEU A 148 17.69 -4.98 -16.45
CA LEU A 148 17.81 -5.01 -15.00
C LEU A 148 17.84 -3.58 -14.47
N TYR A 149 16.95 -3.29 -13.53
CA TYR A 149 16.82 -1.96 -12.95
C TYR A 149 16.84 -2.01 -11.44
N LYS A 150 17.64 -1.11 -10.86
CA LYS A 150 17.76 -0.93 -9.43
C LYS A 150 16.84 0.20 -8.97
N LEU A 151 15.98 -0.09 -8.00
CA LEU A 151 15.11 0.88 -7.37
C LEU A 151 15.73 1.42 -6.07
N LYS A 152 15.18 2.52 -5.56
CA LYS A 152 15.63 3.07 -4.28
C LYS A 152 15.17 2.20 -3.11
N SER A 153 15.92 2.27 -2.01
CA SER A 153 15.72 1.40 -0.85
C SER A 153 14.35 1.53 -0.17
N HIS A 154 13.66 2.65 -0.42
CA HIS A 154 12.32 2.89 0.07
C HIS A 154 11.23 2.18 -0.74
N ASN A 155 11.49 1.73 -1.97
CA ASN A 155 10.49 1.09 -2.83
C ASN A 155 10.14 -0.32 -2.34
N SER A 156 8.91 -0.76 -2.61
CA SER A 156 8.44 -2.09 -2.18
C SER A 156 8.58 -3.13 -3.27
N ILE A 157 8.62 -4.41 -2.90
CA ILE A 157 8.53 -5.55 -3.83
C ILE A 157 7.38 -5.40 -4.82
N PHE A 158 6.19 -5.03 -4.34
CA PHE A 158 5.01 -4.78 -5.18
C PHE A 158 5.22 -3.68 -6.25
N GLN A 159 6.04 -2.67 -5.96
CA GLN A 159 6.35 -1.64 -6.95
C GLN A 159 7.38 -2.14 -7.97
N ALA A 160 8.32 -2.98 -7.55
CA ALA A 160 9.29 -3.62 -8.44
C ALA A 160 8.57 -4.50 -9.48
N GLU A 161 7.65 -5.35 -9.02
CA GLU A 161 6.79 -6.19 -9.88
C GLU A 161 6.01 -5.36 -10.91
N LEU A 162 5.33 -4.30 -10.47
CA LEU A 162 4.58 -3.43 -11.35
C LEU A 162 5.47 -2.65 -12.32
N ALA A 163 6.65 -2.21 -11.87
CA ALA A 163 7.61 -1.51 -12.71
C ALA A 163 8.17 -2.45 -13.79
N ALA A 164 8.36 -3.74 -13.48
CA ALA A 164 8.77 -4.74 -14.47
C ALA A 164 7.74 -4.90 -15.59
N ILE A 165 6.45 -5.04 -15.22
CA ILE A 165 5.35 -5.10 -16.19
C ILE A 165 5.29 -3.81 -17.03
N HIS A 166 5.42 -2.65 -16.41
CA HIS A 166 5.40 -1.36 -17.12
C HIS A 166 6.60 -1.22 -18.07
N CYS A 167 7.77 -1.68 -17.66
CA CYS A 167 8.98 -1.68 -18.49
C CYS A 167 8.81 -2.59 -19.71
N ALA A 168 8.31 -3.81 -19.54
CA ALA A 168 8.03 -4.73 -20.64
C ALA A 168 7.03 -4.14 -21.63
N ALA A 169 5.95 -3.54 -21.13
CA ALA A 169 4.97 -2.80 -21.91
C ALA A 169 5.58 -1.65 -22.72
N ASN A 170 6.42 -0.82 -22.10
CA ASN A 170 7.09 0.29 -22.77
C ASN A 170 8.09 -0.19 -23.82
N TRP A 171 8.79 -1.30 -23.57
CA TRP A 171 9.67 -1.94 -24.54
C TRP A 171 8.89 -2.37 -25.79
N ALA A 172 7.76 -3.05 -25.62
CA ALA A 172 6.89 -3.46 -26.72
C ALA A 172 6.37 -2.26 -27.52
N ALA A 173 5.93 -1.21 -26.81
CA ALA A 173 5.49 0.03 -27.43
C ALA A 173 6.60 0.71 -28.26
N SER A 174 7.84 0.72 -27.75
CA SER A 174 8.98 1.36 -28.41
C SER A 174 9.42 0.64 -29.68
N LYS A 175 9.31 -0.69 -29.70
CA LYS A 175 9.64 -1.52 -30.87
C LYS A 175 8.43 -1.76 -31.79
N ASN A 176 7.23 -1.38 -31.34
CA ASN A 176 5.95 -1.66 -32.01
C ASN A 176 5.76 -3.16 -32.32
N VAL A 177 6.01 -3.99 -31.31
CA VAL A 177 5.90 -5.46 -31.39
C VAL A 177 4.89 -5.99 -30.40
N SER A 178 4.32 -7.15 -30.69
CA SER A 178 3.41 -7.86 -29.81
C SER A 178 4.15 -8.76 -28.83
N ILE A 179 3.77 -8.72 -27.55
CA ILE A 179 4.40 -9.50 -26.48
C ILE A 179 3.36 -10.17 -25.58
N ASN A 180 3.73 -11.30 -25.00
CA ASN A 180 3.04 -11.93 -23.88
C ASN A 180 3.87 -11.75 -22.61
N ILE A 181 3.37 -10.98 -21.65
CA ILE A 181 4.01 -10.77 -20.35
C ILE A 181 3.55 -11.84 -19.37
N HIS A 182 4.50 -12.55 -18.78
CA HIS A 182 4.33 -13.53 -17.72
C HIS A 182 4.90 -12.99 -16.42
N THR A 183 4.08 -12.98 -15.38
CA THR A 183 4.48 -12.59 -14.02
C THR A 183 3.89 -13.56 -13.02
N ASP A 184 4.61 -13.87 -11.95
CA ASP A 184 4.06 -14.65 -10.85
C ASP A 184 3.37 -13.79 -9.77
N SER A 185 3.40 -12.46 -9.94
CA SER A 185 2.79 -11.50 -9.03
C SER A 185 1.29 -11.31 -9.29
N LEU A 186 0.47 -12.20 -8.71
CA LEU A 186 -0.99 -12.04 -8.66
C LEU A 186 -1.41 -10.68 -8.08
N SER A 187 -0.61 -10.13 -7.17
CA SER A 187 -0.88 -8.83 -6.56
C SER A 187 -0.82 -7.69 -7.58
N SER A 188 0.16 -7.72 -8.50
CA SER A 188 0.30 -6.75 -9.58
C SER A 188 -0.84 -6.86 -10.59
N ILE A 189 -1.19 -8.08 -11.01
CA ILE A 189 -2.33 -8.33 -11.91
C ILE A 189 -3.63 -7.83 -11.29
N ALA A 190 -3.87 -8.14 -10.01
CA ALA A 190 -5.06 -7.69 -9.29
C ALA A 190 -5.11 -6.16 -9.16
N ALA A 191 -3.97 -5.50 -8.96
CA ALA A 191 -3.88 -4.04 -8.88
C ALA A 191 -4.20 -3.38 -10.23
N ILE A 192 -3.69 -3.93 -11.34
CA ILE A 192 -3.96 -3.46 -12.71
C ILE A 192 -5.44 -3.64 -13.05
N LYS A 193 -6.04 -4.80 -12.72
CA LYS A 193 -7.46 -5.08 -12.96
C LYS A 193 -8.41 -4.32 -12.03
N SER A 194 -7.91 -3.77 -10.91
CA SER A 194 -8.75 -3.10 -9.90
C SER A 194 -9.28 -1.74 -10.38
N ALA A 195 -10.60 -1.59 -10.36
CA ALA A 195 -11.29 -0.30 -10.60
C ALA A 195 -11.12 0.73 -9.48
N SER A 196 -10.51 0.34 -8.36
CA SER A 196 -10.42 1.15 -7.13
C SER A 196 -8.98 1.47 -6.72
N ALA A 197 -8.01 1.21 -7.60
CA ALA A 197 -6.62 1.57 -7.37
C ALA A 197 -6.50 3.08 -7.07
N ARG A 198 -6.02 3.43 -5.87
CA ARG A 198 -5.85 4.83 -5.45
C ARG A 198 -4.47 5.38 -5.78
N SER A 199 -3.46 4.53 -5.88
CA SER A 199 -2.07 4.92 -6.19
C SER A 199 -1.99 5.58 -7.57
N SER A 200 -1.34 6.75 -7.65
CA SER A 200 -1.10 7.43 -8.93
C SER A 200 -0.15 6.60 -9.78
N PHE A 201 0.89 6.04 -9.17
CA PHE A 201 1.82 5.11 -9.83
C PHE A 201 1.08 3.96 -10.53
N VAL A 202 0.18 3.26 -9.83
CA VAL A 202 -0.62 2.18 -10.43
C VAL A 202 -1.51 2.69 -11.55
N ASN A 203 -2.19 3.83 -11.36
CA ASN A 203 -3.09 4.37 -12.38
C ASN A 203 -2.36 4.85 -13.64
N ASN A 204 -1.13 5.35 -13.53
CA ASN A 204 -0.32 5.73 -14.68
C ASN A 204 0.05 4.49 -15.52
N ILE A 205 0.55 3.43 -14.87
CA ILE A 205 0.86 2.15 -15.54
C ILE A 205 -0.39 1.59 -16.24
N LYS A 206 -1.52 1.61 -15.54
CA LYS A 206 -2.83 1.23 -16.07
C LYS A 206 -3.18 2.00 -17.35
N GLN A 207 -3.03 3.32 -17.36
CA GLN A 207 -3.31 4.14 -18.54
C GLN A 207 -2.39 3.81 -19.71
N ASP A 208 -1.11 3.57 -19.45
CA ASP A 208 -0.16 3.20 -20.50
C ASP A 208 -0.48 1.83 -21.10
N LEU A 209 -0.78 0.83 -20.26
CA LEU A 209 -1.21 -0.50 -20.70
C LEU A 209 -2.48 -0.45 -21.56
N VAL A 210 -3.43 0.43 -21.24
CA VAL A 210 -4.66 0.60 -22.04
C VAL A 210 -4.35 1.09 -23.46
N LYS A 211 -3.37 2.01 -23.62
CA LYS A 211 -2.99 2.54 -24.93
C LYS A 211 -2.42 1.46 -25.85
N ILE A 212 -1.68 0.52 -25.28
CA ILE A 212 -0.98 -0.55 -26.03
C ILE A 212 -1.62 -1.93 -25.83
N LYS A 213 -2.88 -1.99 -25.38
CA LYS A 213 -3.59 -3.26 -25.08
C LYS A 213 -3.64 -4.27 -26.23
N HIS A 214 -3.43 -3.82 -27.47
CA HIS A 214 -3.42 -4.66 -28.66
C HIS A 214 -2.05 -5.32 -28.91
N LEU A 215 -1.00 -4.82 -28.26
CA LEU A 215 0.37 -5.34 -28.33
C LEU A 215 0.76 -6.16 -27.11
N VAL A 216 0.00 -6.11 -26.00
CA VAL A 216 0.40 -6.74 -24.74
C VAL A 216 -0.65 -7.73 -24.24
N GLY A 217 -0.26 -9.00 -24.15
CA GLY A 217 -0.88 -10.01 -23.30
C GLY A 217 -0.31 -9.96 -21.89
N LEU A 218 -1.14 -10.23 -20.87
CA LEU A 218 -0.69 -10.31 -19.47
C LEU A 218 -1.27 -11.54 -18.78
N SER A 219 -0.39 -12.48 -18.48
CA SER A 219 -0.73 -13.79 -17.91
C SER A 219 -0.03 -14.01 -16.57
N TRP A 220 -0.64 -14.84 -15.72
CA TRP A 220 -0.03 -15.28 -14.47
C TRP A 220 0.66 -16.62 -14.68
N VAL A 221 1.89 -16.74 -14.16
CA VAL A 221 2.62 -18.01 -14.10
C VAL A 221 2.93 -18.39 -12.67
N LYS A 222 3.07 -19.68 -12.40
CA LYS A 222 3.39 -20.16 -11.05
C LYS A 222 4.88 -19.98 -10.76
N ALA A 223 5.20 -19.41 -9.60
CA ALA A 223 6.57 -19.29 -9.12
C ALA A 223 7.19 -20.68 -8.82
N HIS A 224 8.49 -20.83 -9.10
CA HIS A 224 9.33 -21.94 -8.68
C HIS A 224 8.84 -23.35 -9.08
N VAL A 225 8.42 -23.50 -10.34
CA VAL A 225 7.99 -24.81 -10.90
C VAL A 225 8.78 -25.24 -12.14
N GLY A 226 9.97 -24.69 -12.38
CA GLY A 226 10.79 -25.09 -13.54
C GLY A 226 10.49 -24.34 -14.84
N ILE A 227 9.71 -23.23 -14.80
CA ILE A 227 9.50 -22.40 -15.99
C ILE A 227 10.78 -21.58 -16.21
N GLN A 228 11.57 -21.98 -17.20
CA GLN A 228 12.90 -21.40 -17.49
C GLN A 228 12.89 -19.86 -17.52
N GLY A 229 11.91 -19.25 -18.20
CA GLY A 229 11.80 -17.80 -18.28
C GLY A 229 11.50 -17.12 -16.95
N ASN A 230 10.63 -17.71 -16.10
CA ASN A 230 10.31 -17.17 -14.78
C ASN A 230 11.47 -17.32 -13.81
N GLU A 231 12.17 -18.46 -13.86
CA GLU A 231 13.37 -18.67 -13.03
C GLU A 231 14.50 -17.74 -13.43
N LEU A 232 14.68 -17.47 -14.72
CA LEU A 232 15.63 -16.47 -15.19
C LEU A 232 15.23 -15.08 -14.71
N ALA A 233 13.95 -14.69 -14.81
CA ALA A 233 13.47 -13.40 -14.33
C ALA A 233 13.75 -13.21 -12.82
N ASP A 234 13.47 -14.21 -11.99
CA ASP A 234 13.78 -14.19 -10.54
C ASP A 234 15.29 -14.03 -10.27
N GLN A 235 16.14 -14.75 -11.02
CA GLN A 235 17.59 -14.59 -10.91
C GLN A 235 18.05 -13.18 -11.32
N GLN A 236 17.56 -12.67 -12.44
CA GLN A 236 17.92 -11.34 -12.93
C GLN A 236 17.39 -10.23 -12.01
N ALA A 237 16.21 -10.37 -11.42
CA ALA A 237 15.66 -9.41 -10.49
C ALA A 237 16.48 -9.33 -9.19
N LYS A 238 16.98 -10.48 -8.70
CA LYS A 238 17.93 -10.52 -7.57
C LYS A 238 19.24 -9.81 -7.93
N LEU A 239 19.80 -10.07 -9.11
CA LEU A 239 20.99 -9.36 -9.60
C LEU A 239 20.75 -7.85 -9.76
N ALA A 240 19.56 -7.45 -10.19
CA ALA A 240 19.18 -6.06 -10.39
C ALA A 240 19.22 -5.24 -9.09
N THR A 241 19.06 -5.86 -7.92
CA THR A 241 19.19 -5.17 -6.61
C THR A 241 20.57 -4.54 -6.40
N THR A 242 21.62 -5.09 -7.04
CA THR A 242 23.01 -4.64 -6.87
C THR A 242 23.59 -4.05 -8.15
N THR A 243 23.31 -4.66 -9.30
CA THR A 243 23.94 -4.35 -10.60
C THR A 243 23.01 -3.66 -11.59
N GLY A 244 21.73 -3.51 -11.25
CA GLY A 244 20.73 -2.93 -12.14
C GLY A 244 20.94 -1.43 -12.37
N VAL A 245 20.43 -0.92 -13.49
CA VAL A 245 20.46 0.51 -13.82
C VAL A 245 19.59 1.29 -12.82
N ASP A 246 20.16 2.30 -12.17
CA ASP A 246 19.44 3.15 -11.21
C ASP A 246 18.18 3.76 -11.84
N THR A 247 17.04 3.47 -11.23
CA THR A 247 15.72 3.92 -11.67
C THR A 247 14.97 4.54 -10.51
N ILE A 248 14.36 5.69 -10.77
CA ILE A 248 13.64 6.47 -9.77
C ILE A 248 12.15 6.30 -10.01
N ILE A 249 11.45 5.75 -9.01
CA ILE A 249 10.00 5.72 -8.94
C ILE A 249 9.57 6.30 -7.59
N PRO A 250 8.36 6.88 -7.48
CA PRO A 250 7.92 7.50 -6.24
C PRO A 250 7.83 6.50 -5.09
N ALA A 251 8.14 6.96 -3.87
CA ALA A 251 8.11 6.12 -2.69
C ALA A 251 6.67 5.73 -2.32
N PRO A 252 6.42 4.47 -1.94
CA PRO A 252 5.08 4.00 -1.64
C PRO A 252 4.65 4.46 -0.25
N ARG A 253 3.34 4.56 -0.01
CA ARG A 253 2.82 4.88 1.35
C ARG A 253 3.24 3.88 2.41
N SER A 254 3.48 2.63 2.02
CA SER A 254 4.00 1.58 2.91
C SER A 254 5.39 1.93 3.46
N TYR A 255 6.20 2.69 2.71
CA TYR A 255 7.47 3.23 3.19
C TYR A 255 7.27 4.23 4.32
N VAL A 256 6.40 5.23 4.13
CA VAL A 256 6.06 6.21 5.18
C VAL A 256 5.56 5.51 6.44
N LYS A 257 4.67 4.54 6.29
CA LYS A 257 4.18 3.74 7.42
C LYS A 257 5.31 3.01 8.13
N ARG A 258 6.22 2.37 7.39
CA ARG A 258 7.38 1.65 7.94
C ARG A 258 8.32 2.60 8.68
N LEU A 259 8.61 3.75 8.11
CA LEU A 259 9.47 4.78 8.69
C LEU A 259 8.89 5.33 10.00
N LEU A 260 7.61 5.72 9.99
CA LEU A 260 6.93 6.21 11.18
C LEU A 260 6.86 5.16 12.29
N ASN A 261 6.63 3.89 11.94
CA ASN A 261 6.69 2.80 12.91
C ASN A 261 8.09 2.62 13.51
N LYS A 262 9.16 2.72 12.70
CA LYS A 262 10.55 2.68 13.21
C LYS A 262 10.80 3.83 14.20
N LEU A 263 10.34 5.05 13.89
CA LEU A 263 10.46 6.21 14.78
C LEU A 263 9.65 6.04 16.07
N MET A 264 8.42 5.54 15.97
CA MET A 264 7.54 5.26 17.11
C MET A 264 8.20 4.25 18.06
N ILE A 265 8.78 3.17 17.53
CA ILE A 265 9.50 2.17 18.32
C ILE A 265 10.74 2.78 18.99
N LYS A 266 11.48 3.64 18.28
CA LYS A 266 12.64 4.34 18.85
C LYS A 266 12.23 5.27 20.00
N GLU A 267 11.15 6.04 19.82
CA GLU A 267 10.61 6.94 20.85
C GLU A 267 10.09 6.13 22.06
N TRP A 268 9.41 5.01 21.82
CA TRP A 268 8.99 4.09 22.88
C TRP A 268 10.18 3.50 23.63
N ASN A 269 11.23 3.04 22.95
CA ASN A 269 12.43 2.53 23.60
C ASN A 269 13.12 3.59 24.48
N ASN A 270 13.13 4.85 24.06
CA ASN A 270 13.64 5.95 24.88
C ASN A 270 12.79 6.15 26.13
N TYR A 271 11.47 6.19 25.97
CA TYR A 271 10.54 6.28 27.09
C TYR A 271 10.69 5.11 28.06
N TRP A 272 10.76 3.88 27.54
CA TRP A 272 10.94 2.66 28.31
C TRP A 272 12.23 2.69 29.13
N ARG A 273 13.33 3.20 28.59
CA ARG A 273 14.60 3.33 29.34
C ARG A 273 14.53 4.35 30.47
N GLN A 274 13.71 5.39 30.32
CA GLN A 274 13.54 6.44 31.34
C GLN A 274 12.44 6.13 32.35
N TYR A 275 11.61 5.11 32.09
CA TYR A 275 10.47 4.74 32.91
C TYR A 275 10.92 4.10 34.23
N ASN A 276 10.83 4.80 35.35
CA ASN A 276 11.43 4.39 36.63
C ASN A 276 10.44 3.78 37.63
N SER A 277 9.30 3.24 37.17
CA SER A 277 8.39 2.52 38.06
C SER A 277 9.04 1.23 38.57
N THR A 278 8.68 0.82 39.79
CA THR A 278 9.15 -0.45 40.38
C THR A 278 8.76 -1.67 39.56
N SER A 279 7.63 -1.62 38.85
CA SER A 279 7.22 -2.67 37.90
C SER A 279 8.08 -2.67 36.63
N GLY A 280 8.32 -1.50 36.03
CA GLY A 280 9.14 -1.36 34.82
C GLY A 280 10.61 -1.71 35.06
N ALA A 281 11.14 -1.40 36.24
CA ALA A 281 12.50 -1.78 36.65
C ALA A 281 12.67 -3.30 36.71
N ARG A 282 11.74 -4.03 37.32
CA ARG A 282 11.77 -5.51 37.40
C ARG A 282 11.64 -6.17 36.03
N VAL A 283 10.80 -5.65 35.14
CA VAL A 283 10.64 -6.21 33.79
C VAL A 283 11.91 -6.00 32.96
N ARG A 284 12.61 -4.87 33.13
CA ARG A 284 13.89 -4.61 32.44
C ARG A 284 15.03 -5.54 32.82
N GLU A 285 14.98 -6.17 34.01
CA GLU A 285 15.97 -7.20 34.39
C GLU A 285 15.91 -8.44 33.48
N TYR A 286 14.75 -8.68 32.84
CA TYR A 286 14.55 -9.80 31.92
C TYR A 286 14.47 -9.37 30.44
N LEU A 287 14.10 -8.12 30.17
CA LEU A 287 13.93 -7.56 28.82
C LEU A 287 14.62 -6.20 28.70
N GLU A 288 15.83 -6.18 28.14
CA GLU A 288 16.60 -4.95 27.92
C GLU A 288 15.92 -3.96 26.96
N HIS A 289 15.09 -4.47 26.03
CA HIS A 289 14.35 -3.71 25.02
C HIS A 289 12.85 -4.03 25.07
N THR A 290 12.00 -3.15 24.51
CA THR A 290 10.55 -3.38 24.53
C THR A 290 10.17 -4.64 23.75
N PRO A 291 9.30 -5.51 24.30
CA PRO A 291 8.80 -6.65 23.56
C PRO A 291 7.94 -6.17 22.39
N LEU A 292 8.26 -6.65 21.18
CA LEU A 292 7.59 -6.28 19.93
C LEU A 292 6.11 -6.71 19.93
N CYS A 293 5.20 -5.87 20.47
CA CYS A 293 3.78 -6.01 20.20
C CYS A 293 3.45 -5.41 18.82
N VAL A 294 3.70 -6.17 17.76
CA VAL A 294 3.43 -5.79 16.35
C VAL A 294 1.92 -5.66 16.05
N SER A 295 1.05 -5.88 17.04
CA SER A 295 -0.39 -6.03 16.82
C SER A 295 -1.19 -4.72 16.77
N VAL A 296 -0.63 -3.59 17.21
CA VAL A 296 -1.39 -2.31 17.30
C VAL A 296 -1.80 -1.78 15.90
N GLY A 297 -1.00 -2.06 14.87
CA GLY A 297 -1.21 -1.55 13.51
C GLY A 297 -2.37 -2.19 12.70
N ARG A 298 -2.93 -3.33 13.15
CA ARG A 298 -4.09 -3.95 12.47
C ARG A 298 -5.44 -3.42 12.94
N TRP A 299 -5.53 -2.91 14.17
CA TRP A 299 -6.82 -2.63 14.80
C TRP A 299 -7.26 -1.16 14.70
N ALA A 300 -6.32 -0.20 14.61
CA ALA A 300 -6.66 1.19 14.32
C ALA A 300 -7.31 1.35 12.91
N MET A 301 -6.94 0.50 11.95
CA MET A 301 -7.51 0.53 10.59
C MET A 301 -8.95 0.00 10.48
N GLN A 302 -9.40 -0.87 11.39
CA GLN A 302 -10.77 -1.38 11.34
C GLN A 302 -11.83 -0.36 11.78
N ILE A 303 -11.42 0.71 12.45
CA ILE A 303 -12.32 1.81 12.83
C ILE A 303 -12.37 2.90 11.74
N ILE A 304 -11.36 3.00 10.86
CA ILE A 304 -11.23 4.10 9.89
C ILE A 304 -11.95 3.82 8.54
N ILE A 305 -12.26 2.57 8.19
CA ILE A 305 -12.65 2.24 6.81
C ILE A 305 -14.15 2.31 6.45
N PRO A 306 -15.17 2.23 7.33
CA PRO A 306 -16.55 2.19 6.81
C PRO A 306 -17.23 3.58 6.59
N LEU A 307 -16.50 4.68 6.36
CA LEU A 307 -17.12 5.96 5.99
C LEU A 307 -16.55 6.68 4.75
N ALA A 308 -15.44 6.21 4.17
CA ALA A 308 -14.92 6.78 2.92
C ALA A 308 -15.66 6.32 1.64
N ALA A 309 -16.75 5.55 1.79
CA ALA A 309 -17.51 4.92 0.71
C ALA A 309 -18.83 5.63 0.33
N ARG A 310 -18.99 6.93 0.63
CA ARG A 310 -20.10 7.72 0.05
C ARG A 310 -19.58 8.84 -0.85
N SER A 311 -20.14 8.86 -2.06
CA SER A 311 -19.83 9.78 -3.15
C SER A 311 -20.29 11.22 -2.81
N PRO A 312 -19.65 12.29 -3.35
CA PRO A 312 -20.10 13.67 -3.26
C PRO A 312 -21.00 13.91 -4.48
N LYS A 313 -22.32 13.87 -4.32
CA LYS A 313 -23.15 14.36 -5.42
C LYS A 313 -22.95 15.88 -5.50
N ASN A 314 -22.47 16.28 -6.69
CA ASN A 314 -22.33 17.59 -7.30
C ASN A 314 -22.94 18.79 -6.54
N PHE A 315 -22.10 19.81 -6.33
CA PHE A 315 -22.52 21.18 -6.04
C PHE A 315 -22.62 21.97 -7.35
N ILE A 316 -23.81 22.53 -7.59
CA ILE A 316 -23.96 23.92 -8.02
C ILE A 316 -24.24 24.70 -6.74
#